data_AF-A0A7C7IJU9-F1
#
_entry.id   AF-A0A7C7IJU9-F1
#
_cell.length_a   1.000
_cell.length_b   1.000
_cell.length_c   1.000
_cell.angle_alpha   90.00
_cell.angle_beta   90.00
_cell.angle_gamma   90.00
#
_symmetry.space_group_name_H-M   'P 1'
#
loop_
_entity.id
_entity.type
_entity.pdbx_description
1 polymer ?
#
loop_
_entity_poly.entity_id
_entity_poly.type
_entity_poly.pdbx_seq_one_letter_code
_entity_poly.pdbx_strand_id
1 'polypeptide(L)'
;MFYKKFTTKFLNNFSKFSYHSHKKFSNINKYLCQITQRKERGAAQAMLYALGFTKDDMNKAQVGVVSMWYSGNPCNSKLNIYSDAISSSIRTKKMIPMQFNTIGVSDGISMGTPGMRYSLPSRELISDSIETVVNAQHYDGVLCLPGCATHL
;
A
#
# COMPACT_ATOMS: atom_id res chain seq x y z
N MET A 1 -32.76 -44.65 -35.80
CA MET A 1 -31.72 -45.24 -34.91
C MET A 1 -30.32 -44.71 -35.23
N PHE A 2 -30.07 -43.40 -35.29
CA PHE A 2 -28.70 -42.88 -35.50
C PHE A 2 -28.38 -41.47 -34.94
N TYR A 3 -29.34 -40.80 -34.27
CA TYR A 3 -29.15 -39.39 -33.83
C TYR A 3 -29.19 -39.16 -32.30
N LYS A 4 -29.05 -40.21 -31.49
CA LYS A 4 -29.00 -40.11 -30.01
C LYS A 4 -27.68 -40.60 -29.39
N LYS A 5 -26.66 -40.94 -30.20
CA LYS A 5 -25.36 -41.45 -29.73
C LYS A 5 -24.20 -40.45 -29.80
N PHE A 6 -24.41 -39.25 -30.32
CA PHE A 6 -23.34 -38.25 -30.44
C PHE A 6 -23.32 -37.17 -29.35
N THR A 7 -24.36 -37.09 -28.51
CA THR A 7 -24.48 -36.06 -27.45
C THR A 7 -24.00 -36.50 -26.06
N THR A 8 -23.59 -37.76 -25.87
CA THR A 8 -23.14 -38.26 -24.56
C THR A 8 -21.63 -38.37 -24.38
N LYS A 9 -20.82 -38.20 -25.44
CA LYS A 9 -19.35 -38.31 -25.35
C LYS A 9 -18.62 -36.96 -25.18
N PHE A 10 -19.30 -35.84 -25.44
CA PHE A 10 -18.72 -34.50 -25.26
C PHE A 10 -18.95 -33.92 -23.85
N LEU A 11 -19.96 -34.41 -23.12
CA LEU A 11 -20.27 -33.95 -21.76
C LEU A 11 -19.41 -34.64 -20.68
N ASN A 12 -18.82 -35.80 -20.96
CA ASN A 12 -18.04 -36.58 -19.97
C ASN A 12 -16.56 -36.17 -19.86
N ASN A 13 -16.06 -35.25 -20.70
CA ASN A 13 -14.68 -34.75 -20.62
C ASN A 13 -14.54 -33.41 -19.89
N PHE A 14 -15.64 -32.77 -19.46
CA PHE A 14 -15.58 -31.57 -18.63
C PHE A 14 -15.41 -31.85 -17.13
N SER A 15 -15.56 -33.11 -16.70
CA SER A 15 -15.39 -33.50 -15.29
C SER A 15 -13.93 -33.65 -14.84
N LYS A 16 -12.95 -33.44 -15.74
CA LYS A 16 -11.50 -33.50 -15.43
C LYS A 16 -10.77 -32.16 -15.45
N PHE A 17 -11.44 -31.07 -15.80
CA PHE A 17 -10.90 -29.75 -15.47
C PHE A 17 -11.37 -29.40 -14.06
N SER A 18 -10.62 -29.91 -13.08
CA SER A 18 -10.69 -29.40 -11.71
C SER A 18 -10.41 -27.90 -11.80
N TYR A 19 -11.47 -27.10 -11.87
CA TYR A 19 -11.41 -25.70 -11.53
C TYR A 19 -10.85 -25.69 -10.12
N HIS A 20 -9.57 -25.35 -10.03
CA HIS A 20 -8.93 -25.06 -8.77
C HIS A 20 -9.85 -24.05 -8.11
N SER A 21 -10.55 -24.50 -7.06
CA SER A 21 -11.47 -23.68 -6.29
C SER A 21 -10.75 -22.37 -6.02
N HIS A 22 -11.18 -21.30 -6.67
CA HIS A 22 -10.75 -19.96 -6.32
C HIS A 22 -11.27 -19.78 -4.90
N LYS A 23 -10.41 -20.11 -3.93
CA LYS A 23 -10.60 -19.76 -2.53
C LYS A 23 -10.96 -18.29 -2.54
N LYS A 24 -12.19 -17.99 -2.17
CA LYS A 24 -12.72 -16.65 -2.00
C LYS A 24 -11.95 -16.06 -0.82
N PHE A 25 -10.77 -15.50 -1.10
CA PHE A 25 -9.96 -14.84 -0.09
C PHE A 25 -10.66 -13.52 0.24
N SER A 26 -11.53 -13.55 1.26
CA SER A 26 -11.87 -12.38 2.06
C SER A 26 -10.64 -11.98 2.91
N ASN A 27 -9.45 -11.92 2.31
CA ASN A 27 -8.22 -11.55 3.00
C ASN A 27 -8.08 -10.04 2.96
N ILE A 28 -7.83 -9.49 4.14
CA ILE A 28 -7.56 -8.07 4.35
C ILE A 28 -6.22 -7.64 3.71
N ASN A 29 -5.30 -8.59 3.51
CA ASN A 29 -3.95 -8.39 2.96
C ASN A 29 -3.83 -8.77 1.46
N LYS A 30 -4.59 -8.10 0.60
CA LYS A 30 -4.69 -8.43 -0.83
C LYS A 30 -3.38 -8.27 -1.61
N TYR A 31 -2.62 -7.22 -1.32
CA TYR A 31 -1.40 -6.90 -2.06
C TYR A 31 -0.18 -7.48 -1.34
N LEU A 32 -0.14 -7.35 -0.02
CA LEU A 32 0.98 -7.79 0.80
C LEU A 32 1.23 -9.30 0.70
N CYS A 33 0.18 -10.10 0.45
CA CYS A 33 0.30 -11.54 0.31
C CYS A 33 1.32 -11.98 -0.76
N GLN A 34 1.59 -11.11 -1.75
CA GLN A 34 2.57 -11.38 -2.80
C GLN A 34 3.98 -11.56 -2.24
N ILE A 35 4.34 -10.85 -1.16
CA ILE A 35 5.66 -10.91 -0.53
C ILE A 35 5.66 -11.72 0.77
N THR A 36 4.53 -11.84 1.47
CA THR A 36 4.49 -12.54 2.77
C THR A 36 4.12 -14.02 2.69
N GLN A 37 3.37 -14.47 1.67
CA GLN A 37 2.80 -15.84 1.65
C GLN A 37 3.55 -16.81 0.73
N ARG A 38 4.27 -16.29 -0.26
CA ARG A 38 4.99 -17.08 -1.26
C ARG A 38 6.35 -17.52 -0.75
N LYS A 39 6.67 -18.81 -0.82
CA LYS A 39 7.96 -19.36 -0.35
C LYS A 39 9.14 -18.82 -1.15
N GLU A 40 8.90 -18.48 -2.41
CA GLU A 40 9.90 -17.89 -3.31
C GLU A 40 10.33 -16.47 -2.88
N ARG A 41 9.57 -15.84 -1.97
CA ARG A 41 9.83 -14.49 -1.44
C ARG A 41 10.51 -14.51 -0.06
N GLY A 42 11.34 -15.52 0.19
CA GLY A 42 12.08 -15.66 1.46
C GLY A 42 12.94 -14.44 1.82
N ALA A 43 13.55 -13.77 0.84
CA ALA A 43 14.33 -12.55 1.09
C ALA A 43 13.48 -11.38 1.61
N ALA A 44 12.28 -11.17 1.04
CA ALA A 44 11.37 -10.14 1.50
C ALA A 44 10.86 -10.45 2.92
N GLN A 45 10.53 -11.72 3.19
CA GLN A 45 10.14 -12.17 4.52
C GLN A 45 11.27 -11.97 5.53
N ALA A 46 12.53 -12.24 5.17
CA ALA A 46 13.68 -12.00 6.04
C ALA A 46 13.83 -10.52 6.42
N MET A 47 13.63 -9.60 5.46
CA MET A 47 13.63 -8.16 5.76
C MET A 47 12.48 -7.76 6.70
N LEU A 48 11.29 -8.33 6.51
CA LEU A 48 10.16 -8.10 7.43
C LEU A 48 10.45 -8.65 8.83
N TYR A 49 11.05 -9.84 8.96
CA TYR A 49 11.50 -10.37 10.25
C TYR A 49 12.55 -9.46 10.90
N ALA A 50 13.48 -8.89 10.12
CA ALA A 50 14.48 -7.95 10.63
C ALA A 50 13.84 -6.65 11.16
N LEU A 51 12.67 -6.26 10.66
CA LEU A 51 11.86 -5.16 11.19
C LEU A 51 11.05 -5.55 12.46
N GLY A 52 11.19 -6.79 12.93
CA GLY A 52 10.52 -7.28 14.14
C GLY A 52 9.16 -7.93 13.90
N PHE A 53 8.80 -8.25 12.65
CA PHE A 53 7.54 -8.93 12.36
C PHE A 53 7.57 -10.36 12.88
N THR A 54 6.47 -10.82 13.45
CA THR A 54 6.27 -12.22 13.80
C THR A 54 5.64 -13.01 12.65
N LYS A 55 5.60 -14.33 12.77
CA LYS A 55 4.92 -15.19 11.80
C LYS A 55 3.42 -14.86 11.69
N ASP A 56 2.79 -14.42 12.78
CA ASP A 56 1.38 -14.04 12.79
C ASP A 56 1.15 -12.69 12.08
N ASP A 57 2.12 -11.78 12.16
CA ASP A 57 2.08 -10.48 11.50
C ASP A 57 2.09 -10.57 9.98
N MET A 58 2.67 -11.63 9.42
CA MET A 58 2.69 -11.88 7.97
C MET A 58 1.29 -12.04 7.35
N ASN A 59 0.28 -12.31 8.20
CA ASN A 59 -1.12 -12.46 7.78
C ASN A 59 -1.95 -11.18 7.97
N LYS A 60 -1.40 -10.15 8.63
CA LYS A 60 -2.10 -8.87 8.85
C LYS A 60 -1.94 -7.97 7.63
N ALA A 61 -2.87 -7.03 7.44
CA ALA A 61 -2.71 -5.99 6.43
C ALA A 61 -1.66 -4.97 6.87
N GLN A 62 -0.85 -4.52 5.92
CA GLN A 62 0.06 -3.40 6.10
C GLN A 62 -0.56 -2.12 5.53
N VAL A 63 -0.55 -1.05 6.32
CA VAL A 63 -1.09 0.25 5.93
C VAL A 63 0.03 1.27 5.91
N GLY A 64 0.34 1.81 4.74
CA GLY A 64 1.28 2.91 4.59
C GLY A 64 0.72 4.18 5.22
N VAL A 65 1.46 4.81 6.14
CA VAL A 65 1.10 6.10 6.72
C VAL A 65 2.09 7.13 6.20
N VAL A 66 1.67 7.93 5.23
CA VAL A 66 2.54 8.93 4.61
C VAL A 66 2.32 10.31 5.21
N SER A 67 3.41 10.95 5.62
CA SER A 67 3.39 12.33 6.09
C SER A 67 4.25 13.23 5.22
N MET A 68 3.78 14.46 4.99
CA MET A 68 4.57 15.52 4.35
C MET A 68 5.35 16.32 5.42
N TRP A 69 5.84 15.66 6.47
CA TRP A 69 6.47 16.37 7.59
C TRP A 69 7.83 16.95 7.18
N TYR A 70 8.01 18.24 7.49
CA TYR A 70 9.30 18.90 7.55
C TYR A 70 9.21 20.09 8.51
N SER A 71 10.31 20.43 9.18
CA SER A 71 10.33 21.45 10.24
C SER A 71 10.24 22.89 9.71
N GLY A 72 10.56 23.11 8.44
CA GLY A 72 10.64 24.43 7.82
C GLY A 72 9.30 25.10 7.46
N ASN A 73 8.16 24.48 7.77
CA ASN A 73 6.84 25.08 7.53
C ASN A 73 5.88 24.79 8.69
N PRO A 74 5.22 25.81 9.27
CA PRO A 74 4.26 25.61 10.36
C PRO A 74 3.10 24.67 9.99
N CYS A 75 2.70 24.61 8.71
CA CYS A 75 1.64 23.69 8.26
C CYS A 75 2.07 22.21 8.33
N ASN A 76 3.37 21.92 8.29
CA ASN A 76 3.91 20.57 8.17
C ASN A 76 4.66 20.09 9.42
N SER A 77 5.10 21.01 10.28
CA SER A 77 6.01 20.74 11.40
C SER A 77 5.47 19.79 12.47
N LYS A 78 4.15 19.63 12.56
CA LYS A 78 3.48 18.74 13.53
C LYS A 78 2.94 17.43 12.92
N LEU A 79 3.12 17.20 11.62
CA LEU A 79 2.56 16.03 10.95
C LEU A 79 3.17 14.70 11.44
N ASN A 80 4.38 14.73 12.02
CA ASN A 80 4.99 13.56 12.67
C ASN A 80 4.15 13.08 13.86
N ILE A 81 3.71 13.98 14.73
CA ILE A 81 2.89 13.65 15.91
C ILE A 81 1.57 13.02 15.48
N TYR A 82 0.95 13.54 14.42
CA TYR A 82 -0.28 12.98 13.88
C TYR A 82 -0.05 11.60 13.24
N SER A 83 1.08 11.43 12.53
CA SER A 83 1.49 10.13 11.97
C SER A 83 1.63 9.07 13.08
N ASP A 84 2.23 9.42 14.22
CA ASP A 84 2.40 8.51 15.35
C ASP A 84 1.07 8.14 16.03
N ALA A 85 0.17 9.13 16.19
CA ALA A 85 -1.16 8.91 16.75
C ALA A 85 -2.02 8.01 15.86
N ILE A 86 -1.96 8.21 14.54
CA ILE A 86 -2.66 7.38 13.56
C ILE A 86 -2.08 5.97 13.53
N SER A 87 -0.75 5.84 13.56
CA SER A 87 -0.08 4.54 13.62
C SER A 87 -0.50 3.75 14.85
N SER A 88 -0.61 4.41 16.00
CA SER A 88 -1.15 3.80 17.23
C SER A 88 -2.58 3.32 17.03
N SER A 89 -3.43 4.11 16.36
CA SER A 89 -4.82 3.77 16.06
C SER A 89 -4.97 2.63 15.03
N ILE A 90 -4.03 2.46 14.11
CA ILE A 90 -4.00 1.33 13.16
C ILE A 90 -3.65 0.03 13.90
N ARG A 91 -2.69 0.10 14.84
CA ARG A 91 -2.29 -1.06 15.64
C ARG A 91 -3.45 -1.61 16.48
N THR A 92 -4.32 -0.76 17.04
CA THR A 92 -5.50 -1.22 17.80
C THR A 92 -6.49 -2.01 16.94
N LYS A 93 -6.53 -1.76 15.63
CA LYS A 93 -7.35 -2.50 14.65
C LYS A 93 -6.67 -3.77 14.12
N LYS A 94 -5.57 -4.23 14.75
CA LYS A 94 -4.80 -5.43 14.35
C LYS A 94 -4.22 -5.35 12.94
N MET A 95 -3.94 -4.14 12.46
CA MET A 95 -3.19 -3.88 11.23
C MET A 95 -1.81 -3.31 11.58
N ILE A 96 -0.89 -3.33 10.62
CA ILE A 96 0.49 -2.90 10.85
C ILE A 96 0.73 -1.57 10.11
N PRO A 97 0.96 -0.46 10.83
CA PRO A 97 1.29 0.81 10.20
C PRO A 97 2.74 0.80 9.71
N MET A 98 2.95 1.28 8.50
CA MET A 98 4.25 1.47 7.88
C MET A 98 4.43 2.96 7.60
N GLN A 99 5.05 3.68 8.52
CA GLN A 99 5.23 5.12 8.41
C GLN A 99 6.34 5.45 7.41
N PHE A 100 6.08 6.40 6.52
CA PHE A 100 7.07 6.98 5.63
C PHE A 100 6.75 8.44 5.34
N ASN A 101 7.70 9.14 4.73
CA ASN A 101 7.55 10.55 4.42
C ASN A 101 7.73 10.81 2.93
N THR A 102 7.11 11.90 2.48
CA THR A 102 7.36 12.52 1.18
C THR A 102 7.75 13.98 1.36
N ILE A 103 8.22 14.60 0.28
CA ILE A 103 8.67 15.99 0.29
C ILE A 103 7.49 16.97 0.41
N GLY A 104 7.81 18.23 0.66
CA GLY A 104 6.86 19.33 0.62
C GLY A 104 7.59 20.66 0.52
N VAL A 105 6.88 21.68 0.05
CA VAL A 105 7.37 23.05 -0.07
C VAL A 105 6.34 24.02 0.51
N SER A 106 6.77 25.21 0.94
CA SER A 106 5.89 26.22 1.52
C SER A 106 5.66 27.35 0.52
N ASP A 107 4.43 27.48 0.05
CA ASP A 107 4.03 28.58 -0.83
C ASP A 107 4.16 29.91 -0.10
N GLY A 108 3.80 29.96 1.19
CA GLY A 108 3.92 31.16 2.00
C GLY A 108 5.35 31.69 2.13
N ILE A 109 6.35 30.79 2.19
CA ILE A 109 7.77 31.18 2.25
C ILE A 109 8.32 31.51 0.87
N SER A 110 7.93 30.75 -0.17
CA SER A 110 8.48 30.91 -1.52
C SER A 110 7.83 32.01 -2.36
N MET A 111 6.68 32.56 -1.91
CA MET A 111 5.92 33.59 -2.59
C MET A 111 6.77 34.81 -2.96
N GLY A 112 6.66 35.27 -4.20
CA GLY A 112 7.40 36.43 -4.70
C GLY A 112 8.88 36.18 -5.00
N THR A 113 9.36 34.95 -4.87
CA THR A 113 10.76 34.57 -5.17
C THR A 113 10.84 33.57 -6.34
N PRO A 114 12.03 33.36 -6.94
CA PRO A 114 12.22 32.28 -7.91
C PRO A 114 11.87 30.88 -7.39
N GLY A 115 11.81 30.69 -6.06
CA GLY A 115 11.42 29.43 -5.43
C GLY A 115 9.99 28.99 -5.76
N MET A 116 9.10 29.92 -6.07
CA MET A 116 7.70 29.60 -6.42
C MET A 116 7.58 28.71 -7.69
N ARG A 117 8.63 28.67 -8.52
CA ARG A 117 8.71 27.77 -9.69
C ARG A 117 8.67 26.29 -9.31
N TYR A 118 9.01 25.95 -8.07
CA TYR A 118 9.03 24.57 -7.57
C TYR A 118 7.74 24.17 -6.84
N SER A 119 6.80 25.11 -6.62
CA SER A 119 5.55 24.85 -5.90
C SER A 119 4.65 23.86 -6.65
N LEU A 120 4.15 24.22 -7.83
CA LEU A 120 3.24 23.36 -8.61
C LEU A 120 3.86 22.00 -9.00
N PRO A 121 5.12 21.92 -9.47
CA PRO A 121 5.74 20.63 -9.79
C PRO A 121 5.88 19.69 -8.59
N SER A 122 5.90 20.23 -7.35
CA SER A 122 6.01 19.40 -6.14
C SER A 122 4.83 18.44 -5.96
N ARG A 123 3.65 18.77 -6.49
CA ARG A 123 2.46 17.91 -6.42
C ARG A 123 2.67 16.57 -7.14
N GLU A 124 3.21 16.60 -8.36
CA GLU A 124 3.46 15.39 -9.13
C GLU A 124 4.57 14.57 -8.47
N LEU A 125 5.63 15.22 -7.96
CA LEU A 125 6.67 14.54 -7.19
C LEU A 125 6.14 13.85 -5.94
N ILE A 126 5.18 14.46 -5.25
CA ILE A 126 4.51 13.86 -4.09
C ILE A 126 3.71 12.62 -4.51
N SER A 127 2.92 12.74 -5.59
CA SER A 127 2.15 11.63 -6.16
C SER A 127 3.06 10.45 -6.51
N ASP A 128 4.11 10.71 -7.30
CA ASP A 128 5.07 9.71 -7.75
C ASP A 128 5.79 9.06 -6.57
N SER A 129 6.14 9.84 -5.53
CA SER A 129 6.79 9.32 -4.32
C SER A 129 5.87 8.37 -3.55
N ILE A 130 4.59 8.73 -3.37
CA ILE A 130 3.61 7.88 -2.68
C ILE A 130 3.36 6.61 -3.48
N GLU A 131 3.12 6.75 -4.78
CA GLU A 131 2.89 5.62 -5.69
C GLU A 131 4.07 4.65 -5.68
N THR A 132 5.29 5.18 -5.77
CA THR A 132 6.53 4.38 -5.76
C THR A 132 6.63 3.53 -4.50
N VAL A 133 6.44 4.13 -3.31
CA VAL A 133 6.58 3.40 -2.04
C VAL A 133 5.45 2.37 -1.89
N VAL A 134 4.20 2.77 -2.11
CA VAL A 134 3.04 1.90 -1.92
C VAL A 134 3.11 0.67 -2.83
N ASN A 135 3.45 0.87 -4.10
CA ASN A 135 3.54 -0.22 -5.07
C ASN A 135 4.77 -1.10 -4.83
N ALA A 136 5.94 -0.52 -4.51
CA ALA A 136 7.16 -1.29 -4.27
C ALA A 136 7.08 -2.13 -2.99
N GLN A 137 6.41 -1.63 -1.94
CA GLN A 137 6.27 -2.31 -0.66
C GLN A 137 5.02 -3.18 -0.55
N HIS A 138 4.16 -3.18 -1.57
CA HIS A 138 2.91 -3.94 -1.62
C HIS A 138 1.97 -3.65 -0.43
N TYR A 139 1.87 -2.38 0.00
CA TYR A 139 0.95 -2.01 1.07
C TYR A 139 -0.51 -2.25 0.66
N ASP A 140 -1.34 -2.68 1.62
CA ASP A 140 -2.74 -3.00 1.37
C ASP A 140 -3.64 -1.77 1.37
N GLY A 141 -3.16 -0.68 1.97
CA GLY A 141 -3.81 0.62 1.98
C GLY A 141 -2.81 1.72 2.31
N VAL A 142 -3.21 2.96 2.05
CA VAL A 142 -2.42 4.16 2.34
C VAL A 142 -3.29 5.19 3.03
N LEU A 143 -2.73 5.88 4.03
CA LEU A 143 -3.32 7.03 4.69
C LEU A 143 -2.36 8.21 4.53
N CYS A 144 -2.83 9.26 3.86
CA CYS A 144 -2.05 10.46 3.57
C CYS A 144 -2.35 11.58 4.57
N LEU A 145 -1.28 12.23 5.05
CA LEU A 145 -1.35 13.38 5.95
C LEU A 145 -0.79 14.63 5.25
N PRO A 146 -1.59 15.26 4.38
CA PRO A 146 -1.19 16.48 3.70
C PRO A 146 -1.08 17.65 4.67
N GLY A 147 -0.16 18.56 4.35
CA GLY A 147 0.01 19.83 5.04
C GLY A 147 -0.65 20.98 4.27
N CYS A 148 0.17 21.75 3.55
CA CYS A 148 -0.27 22.96 2.86
C CYS A 148 -1.16 22.67 1.63
N ALA A 149 -1.87 23.69 1.15
CA ALA A 149 -2.92 23.56 0.12
C ALA A 149 -2.46 22.98 -1.21
N THR A 150 -1.19 23.18 -1.59
CA THR A 150 -0.60 22.60 -2.81
C THR A 150 -0.34 21.09 -2.72
N HIS A 151 -0.53 20.48 -1.55
CA HIS A 151 -0.30 19.04 -1.30
C HIS A 151 -1.59 18.20 -1.22
N LEU A 152 -2.76 18.80 -1.46
CA LEU A 152 -4.09 18.17 -1.52
C LEU A 152 -4.59 18.07 -2.96
#